data_AF-A0A7J7LG87-F1
#
_entry.id   AF-A0A7J7LG87-F1
#
_cell.length_a   1.000
_cell.length_b   1.000
_cell.length_c   1.000
_cell.angle_alpha   90.00
_cell.angle_beta   90.00
_cell.angle_gamma   90.00
#
_symmetry.space_group_name_H-M   'P 1'
#
loop_
_entity.id
_entity.type
_entity.pdbx_description
1 polymer ?
#
loop_
_entity_poly.entity_id
_entity_poly.type
_entity_poly.pdbx_seq_one_letter_code
_entity_poly.pdbx_strand_id
1 'polypeptide(L)'
;MKSASIELQFENHYINLIESPGHMDFCSKVSSAARLSDSALILVNAVEGVHRQTHAVLRQAWVKKLKPCLAINKIDRLILELELKPMDAFTKLLKIIYEVNRIYSGYESEKYLSDIDPILAEPSGVEENTEGIFQPQKRTVAFVCALDGWGFPTEDFLRLWASKGMDYD
;
A
#
# COMPACT_ATOMS: atom_id res chain seq x y z
N MET A 1 23.54 6.58 13.89
CA MET A 1 22.25 7.22 13.57
C MET A 1 21.15 6.25 13.97
N LYS A 2 20.42 6.57 15.06
CA LYS A 2 19.47 5.67 15.73
C LYS A 2 18.25 5.45 14.83
N SER A 3 17.82 4.20 14.66
CA SER A 3 16.44 3.92 14.25
C SER A 3 15.54 4.40 15.40
N ALA A 4 14.58 5.28 15.12
CA ALA A 4 13.61 5.73 16.11
C ALA A 4 12.40 4.79 16.07
N SER A 5 11.99 4.31 17.23
CA SER A 5 10.69 3.65 17.41
C SER A 5 9.80 4.57 18.23
N ILE A 6 8.55 4.72 17.81
CA ILE A 6 7.53 5.48 18.53
C ILE A 6 6.39 4.53 18.83
N GLU A 7 5.97 4.49 20.10
CA GLU A 7 4.75 3.80 20.49
C GLU A 7 3.57 4.73 20.27
N LEU A 8 2.56 4.22 19.57
CA LEU A 8 1.29 4.90 19.33
C LEU A 8 0.17 4.07 19.95
N GLN A 9 -0.69 4.72 20.72
CA GLN A 9 -1.92 4.10 21.22
C GLN A 9 -3.10 4.61 20.39
N PHE A 10 -3.85 3.70 19.81
CA PHE A 10 -5.07 4.03 19.06
C PHE A 10 -6.18 3.05 19.45
N GLU A 11 -7.27 3.59 19.99
CA GLU A 11 -8.34 2.80 20.62
C GLU A 11 -7.76 1.80 21.64
N ASN A 12 -8.03 0.50 21.47
CA ASN A 12 -7.53 -0.59 22.31
C ASN A 12 -6.27 -1.26 21.74
N HIS A 13 -5.57 -0.60 20.81
CA HIS A 13 -4.39 -1.14 20.14
C HIS A 13 -3.12 -0.32 20.46
N TYR A 14 -2.00 -1.03 20.59
CA TYR A 14 -0.67 -0.46 20.66
C TYR A 14 0.05 -0.74 19.34
N ILE A 15 0.59 0.31 18.73
CA ILE A 15 1.29 0.26 17.46
C ILE A 15 2.71 0.77 17.68
N ASN A 16 3.69 -0.12 17.50
CA ASN A 16 5.10 0.25 17.54
C ASN A 16 5.57 0.64 16.14
N LEU A 17 5.61 1.95 15.87
CA LEU A 17 6.07 2.47 14.60
C LEU A 17 7.60 2.44 14.56
N ILE A 18 8.16 1.63 13.66
CA ILE A 18 9.60 1.54 13.41
C ILE A 18 9.93 2.36 12.17
N GLU A 19 10.71 3.42 12.32
CA GLU A 19 11.12 4.22 11.18
C GLU A 19 12.17 3.50 10.33
N SER A 20 11.85 3.27 9.05
CA SER A 20 12.81 2.77 8.06
C SER A 20 13.16 3.88 7.05
N PRO A 21 14.45 4.14 6.76
CA PRO A 21 14.85 5.14 5.78
C PRO A 21 14.45 4.73 4.36
N GLY A 22 13.86 5.63 3.58
CA GLY A 22 13.30 5.33 2.24
C GLY A 22 14.28 5.38 1.06
N HIS A 23 15.55 5.77 1.28
CA HIS A 23 16.54 5.84 0.19
C HIS A 23 17.15 4.46 -0.10
N MET A 24 17.42 4.16 -1.37
CA MET A 24 17.99 2.87 -1.81
C MET A 24 19.34 2.55 -1.12
N ASP A 25 20.12 3.57 -0.80
CA ASP A 25 21.42 3.39 -0.14
C ASP A 25 21.31 2.86 1.30
N PHE A 26 20.10 2.78 1.86
CA PHE A 26 19.84 2.29 3.21
C PHE A 26 19.08 0.96 3.25
N CYS A 27 19.16 0.15 2.19
CA CYS A 27 18.49 -1.15 2.11
C CYS A 27 18.75 -2.06 3.34
N SER A 28 19.95 -2.02 3.93
CA SER A 28 20.29 -2.80 5.13
C SER A 28 19.48 -2.40 6.37
N LYS A 29 19.15 -1.11 6.50
CA LYS A 29 18.30 -0.57 7.58
C LYS A 29 16.84 -0.93 7.35
N VAL A 30 16.33 -0.78 6.12
CA VAL A 30 14.95 -1.20 5.76
C VAL A 30 14.77 -2.69 6.03
N SER A 31 15.75 -3.51 5.64
CA SER A 31 15.72 -4.96 5.89
C SER A 31 15.74 -5.31 7.39
N SER A 32 16.40 -4.49 8.21
CA SER A 32 16.45 -4.68 9.66
C SER A 32 15.14 -4.29 10.33
N ALA A 33 14.56 -3.16 9.93
CA ALA A 33 13.22 -2.75 10.37
C ALA A 33 12.18 -3.80 9.99
N ALA A 34 12.18 -4.23 8.72
CA ALA A 34 11.28 -5.26 8.21
C ALA A 34 11.41 -6.63 8.91
N ARG A 35 12.54 -6.95 9.56
CA ARG A 35 12.68 -8.18 10.37
C ARG A 35 12.04 -8.07 11.75
N LEU A 36 11.86 -6.85 12.24
CA LEU A 36 11.30 -6.55 13.56
C LEU A 36 9.82 -6.18 13.50
N SER A 37 9.26 -6.08 12.29
CA SER A 37 7.88 -5.69 12.04
C SER A 37 7.02 -6.90 11.66
N ASP A 38 5.76 -6.89 12.09
CA ASP A 38 4.74 -7.84 11.61
C ASP A 38 4.02 -7.35 10.34
N SER A 39 4.01 -6.03 10.13
CA SER A 39 3.31 -5.34 9.05
C SER A 39 4.17 -4.23 8.45
N ALA A 40 3.77 -3.76 7.27
CA ALA A 40 4.43 -2.65 6.59
C ALA A 40 3.41 -1.64 6.09
N LEU A 41 3.69 -0.35 6.29
CA LEU A 41 2.94 0.72 5.64
C LEU A 41 3.70 1.16 4.38
N ILE A 42 3.17 0.83 3.21
CA ILE A 42 3.75 1.17 1.91
C ILE A 42 3.24 2.54 1.50
N LEU A 43 4.12 3.53 1.44
CA LEU A 43 3.76 4.89 1.04
C LEU A 43 3.97 5.08 -0.47
N VAL A 44 2.94 5.53 -1.18
CA VAL A 44 3.02 5.91 -2.59
C VAL A 44 2.49 7.33 -2.78
N ASN A 45 3.21 8.14 -3.55
CA ASN A 45 2.81 9.51 -3.84
C ASN A 45 1.71 9.52 -4.92
N ALA A 46 0.60 10.19 -4.66
CA ALA A 46 -0.55 10.26 -5.55
C ALA A 46 -0.25 10.95 -6.88
N VAL A 47 0.65 11.94 -6.88
CA VAL A 47 1.03 12.69 -8.09
C VAL A 47 1.99 11.88 -8.95
N GLU A 48 3.04 11.35 -8.32
CA GLU A 48 4.17 10.68 -8.96
C GLU A 48 3.87 9.22 -9.30
N GLY A 49 3.02 8.54 -8.53
CA GLY A 49 2.70 7.14 -8.69
C GLY A 49 3.84 6.20 -8.25
N VAL A 50 3.80 4.98 -8.77
CA VAL A 50 4.75 3.92 -8.39
C VAL A 50 6.13 4.16 -8.99
N HIS A 51 7.17 4.12 -8.15
CA HIS A 51 8.56 4.34 -8.55
C HIS A 51 9.42 3.10 -8.34
N ARG A 52 10.65 3.09 -8.87
CA ARG A 52 11.62 1.99 -8.67
C ARG A 52 11.85 1.68 -7.19
N GLN A 53 11.88 2.69 -6.33
CA GLN A 53 12.00 2.50 -4.89
C GLN A 53 10.80 1.74 -4.30
N THR A 54 9.58 1.99 -4.79
CA THR A 54 8.36 1.28 -4.37
C THR A 54 8.49 -0.21 -4.64
N HIS A 55 9.01 -0.62 -5.80
CA HIS A 55 9.27 -2.04 -6.10
C HIS A 55 10.22 -2.68 -5.07
N ALA A 56 11.30 -1.98 -4.71
CA ALA A 56 12.26 -2.50 -3.74
C ALA A 56 11.61 -2.72 -2.36
N VAL A 57 10.79 -1.78 -1.90
CA VAL A 57 10.09 -1.89 -0.61
C VAL A 57 9.02 -2.99 -0.65
N LEU A 58 8.23 -3.07 -1.72
CA LEU A 58 7.24 -4.14 -1.90
C LEU A 58 7.90 -5.52 -1.91
N ARG A 59 9.03 -5.67 -2.62
CA ARG A 59 9.80 -6.92 -2.62
C ARG A 59 10.31 -7.28 -1.24
N GLN A 60 10.78 -6.31 -0.46
CA GLN A 60 11.23 -6.57 0.91
C GLN A 60 10.06 -7.01 1.81
N ALA A 61 8.90 -6.34 1.70
CA ALA A 61 7.70 -6.74 2.44
C ALA A 61 7.28 -8.18 2.09
N TRP A 62 7.29 -8.54 0.80
CA TRP A 62 7.01 -9.90 0.32
C TRP A 62 7.99 -10.94 0.88
N VAL A 63 9.30 -10.72 0.70
CA VAL A 63 10.36 -11.65 1.15
C VAL A 63 10.32 -11.85 2.66
N LYS A 64 9.97 -10.80 3.42
CA LYS A 64 9.84 -10.87 4.88
C LYS A 64 8.45 -11.32 5.34
N LYS A 65 7.55 -11.67 4.42
CA LYS A 65 6.18 -12.13 4.71
C LYS A 65 5.40 -11.17 5.61
N LEU A 66 5.63 -9.86 5.43
CA LEU A 66 4.90 -8.83 6.15
C LEU A 66 3.45 -8.78 5.67
N LYS A 67 2.57 -8.24 6.49
CA LYS A 67 1.21 -7.85 6.09
C LYS A 67 1.22 -6.38 5.65
N PRO A 68 1.31 -6.06 4.34
CA PRO A 68 1.42 -4.67 3.92
C PRO A 68 0.04 -3.99 3.83
N CYS A 69 0.01 -2.70 4.14
CA CYS A 69 -1.09 -1.77 3.82
C CYS A 69 -0.56 -0.64 2.94
N LEU A 70 -1.36 -0.17 1.99
CA LEU A 70 -0.99 0.91 1.07
C LEU A 70 -1.52 2.25 1.59
N ALA A 71 -0.65 3.24 1.73
CA ALA A 71 -1.01 4.62 1.96
C ALA A 71 -0.70 5.45 0.71
N ILE A 72 -1.74 5.95 0.04
CA ILE A 72 -1.59 6.86 -1.10
C ILE A 72 -1.59 8.28 -0.55
N ASN A 73 -0.41 8.91 -0.54
CA ASN A 73 -0.16 10.20 0.09
C ASN A 73 -0.11 11.34 -0.93
N LYS A 74 -0.29 12.58 -0.46
CA LYS A 74 -0.31 13.81 -1.25
C LYS A 74 -1.51 13.91 -2.19
N ILE A 75 -2.67 13.41 -1.74
CA ILE A 75 -3.89 13.44 -2.56
C ILE A 75 -4.43 14.87 -2.73
N ASP A 76 -4.12 15.76 -1.79
CA ASP A 76 -4.37 17.21 -1.83
C ASP A 76 -3.81 17.83 -3.11
N ARG A 77 -2.60 17.45 -3.53
CA ARG A 77 -1.95 17.97 -4.74
C ARG A 77 -2.69 17.59 -6.03
N LEU A 78 -3.45 16.50 -6.04
CA LEU A 78 -4.30 16.17 -7.20
C LEU A 78 -5.38 17.23 -7.43
N ILE A 79 -5.84 17.87 -6.35
CA ILE A 79 -6.92 18.85 -6.36
C ILE A 79 -6.36 20.27 -6.40
N LEU A 80 -5.42 20.59 -5.51
CA LEU A 80 -4.94 21.95 -5.30
C LEU A 80 -3.88 22.38 -6.31
N GLU A 81 -3.08 21.45 -6.83
CA GLU A 81 -1.98 21.79 -7.76
C GLU A 81 -2.28 21.34 -9.19
N LEU A 82 -2.76 20.10 -9.36
CA LEU A 82 -3.08 19.56 -10.67
C LEU A 82 -4.50 19.89 -11.14
N GLU A 83 -5.34 20.43 -10.25
CA GLU A 83 -6.73 20.82 -10.53
C GLU A 83 -7.52 19.73 -11.28
N LEU A 84 -7.28 18.46 -10.95
CA LEU A 84 -7.93 17.35 -11.62
C LEU A 84 -9.42 17.33 -11.30
N LYS A 85 -10.24 16.97 -12.30
CA LYS A 85 -11.64 16.65 -12.06
C LYS A 85 -11.74 15.41 -11.15
N PRO A 86 -12.81 15.27 -10.35
CA PRO A 86 -12.97 14.13 -9.45
C PRO A 86 -12.79 12.76 -10.12
N MET A 87 -13.34 12.59 -11.33
CA MET A 87 -13.21 11.34 -12.09
C MET A 87 -11.78 11.06 -12.57
N ASP A 88 -11.02 12.09 -12.92
CA ASP A 88 -9.62 11.94 -13.35
C ASP A 88 -8.74 11.60 -12.15
N ALA A 89 -8.97 12.25 -11.01
CA ALA A 89 -8.30 11.91 -9.75
C ALA A 89 -8.61 10.46 -9.32
N PHE A 90 -9.88 10.05 -9.38
CA PHE A 90 -10.31 8.68 -9.11
C PHE A 90 -9.58 7.67 -10.01
N THR A 91 -9.58 7.91 -11.32
CA THR A 91 -8.91 7.05 -12.30
C THR A 91 -7.40 6.93 -12.01
N LYS A 92 -6.76 8.04 -11.65
CA LYS A 92 -5.34 8.07 -11.29
C LYS A 92 -5.05 7.26 -10.01
N LEU A 93 -5.89 7.40 -8.98
CA LEU A 93 -5.77 6.64 -7.73
C LEU A 93 -5.98 5.13 -7.96
N LEU A 94 -6.97 4.75 -8.76
CA LEU A 94 -7.19 3.36 -9.15
C LEU A 94 -5.99 2.77 -9.89
N LYS A 95 -5.39 3.54 -10.81
CA LYS A 95 -4.21 3.12 -11.55
C LYS A 95 -3.04 2.80 -10.61
N ILE A 96 -2.84 3.62 -9.57
CA ILE A 96 -1.81 3.36 -8.55
C ILE A 96 -2.06 2.04 -7.84
N ILE A 97 -3.29 1.80 -7.38
CA ILE A 97 -3.66 0.54 -6.70
C ILE A 97 -3.43 -0.66 -7.60
N TYR A 98 -3.86 -0.56 -8.87
CA TYR A 98 -3.65 -1.60 -9.88
C TYR A 98 -2.16 -1.90 -10.11
N GLU A 99 -1.33 -0.87 -10.26
CA GLU A 99 0.11 -1.04 -10.46
C GLU A 99 0.79 -1.70 -9.27
N VAL A 100 0.46 -1.28 -8.04
CA VAL A 100 1.01 -1.88 -6.81
C VAL A 100 0.59 -3.35 -6.69
N ASN A 101 -0.68 -3.68 -6.92
CA ASN A 101 -1.16 -5.06 -6.92
C ASN A 101 -0.44 -5.91 -7.98
N ARG A 102 -0.33 -5.41 -9.22
CA ARG A 102 0.37 -6.11 -10.30
C ARG A 102 1.82 -6.46 -9.93
N ILE A 103 2.53 -5.54 -9.29
CA ILE A 103 3.90 -5.78 -8.83
C ILE A 103 3.93 -6.85 -7.75
N TYR A 104 3.04 -6.76 -6.77
CA TYR A 104 3.02 -7.67 -5.63
C TYR A 104 2.65 -9.10 -6.06
N SER A 105 1.60 -9.25 -6.87
CA SER A 105 1.19 -10.55 -7.45
C SER A 105 2.28 -11.14 -8.35
N GLY A 106 3.07 -10.30 -9.04
CA GLY A 106 4.23 -10.76 -9.81
C GLY A 106 5.25 -11.53 -8.97
N TYR A 107 5.46 -11.15 -7.70
CA TYR A 107 6.35 -11.89 -6.79
C TYR A 107 5.76 -13.23 -6.32
N GLU A 108 4.44 -13.32 -6.25
CA GLU A 108 3.73 -14.56 -5.95
C GLU A 108 3.86 -15.55 -7.09
N SER A 109 3.63 -15.09 -8.33
CA SER A 109 3.80 -15.91 -9.53
C SER A 109 5.26 -16.35 -9.73
N GLU A 110 6.24 -15.46 -9.52
CA GLU A 110 7.67 -15.80 -9.61
C GLU A 110 8.03 -16.91 -8.62
N LYS A 111 7.52 -16.82 -7.39
CA LYS A 111 7.74 -17.86 -6.37
C LYS A 111 7.08 -19.17 -6.75
N TYR A 112 5.82 -19.14 -7.20
CA TYR A 112 5.09 -20.33 -7.64
C TYR A 112 5.83 -21.07 -8.75
N LEU A 113 6.31 -20.36 -9.77
CA LEU A 113 7.10 -20.93 -10.86
C LEU A 113 8.44 -21.51 -10.39
N SER A 114 9.06 -20.94 -9.35
CA SER A 114 10.30 -21.48 -8.78
C SER A 114 10.09 -22.73 -7.92
N ASP A 115 8.90 -22.89 -7.34
CA ASP A 115 8.55 -24.00 -6.45
C ASP A 115 8.08 -25.26 -7.23
N ILE A 116 7.79 -25.14 -8.54
CA ILE A 116 7.32 -26.24 -9.41
C ILE A 116 8.45 -26.69 -10.34
N ASP A 117 8.58 -28.00 -10.55
CA ASP A 117 9.48 -28.55 -11.56
C ASP A 117 9.07 -28.00 -12.96
N PRO A 118 9.95 -27.34 -13.73
CA PRO A 118 9.60 -26.76 -15.04
C PRO A 118 8.92 -27.73 -16.02
N ILE A 119 9.07 -29.04 -15.78
CA ILE A 119 8.50 -30.14 -16.58
C ILE A 119 7.03 -30.41 -16.22
N LEU A 120 6.58 -30.07 -15.01
CA LEU A 120 5.23 -30.34 -14.49
C LEU A 120 4.26 -29.16 -14.67
N ALA A 121 4.65 -28.12 -15.41
CA ALA A 121 3.81 -26.96 -15.70
C ALA A 121 2.68 -27.33 -16.67
N GLU A 122 1.71 -28.12 -16.23
CA GLU A 122 0.40 -28.17 -16.87
C GLU A 122 -0.33 -26.84 -16.61
N PRO A 123 -1.14 -26.35 -17.57
CA PRO A 123 -2.02 -25.22 -17.36
C PRO A 123 -3.21 -25.66 -16.50
N SER A 124 -2.93 -26.12 -15.29
CA SER A 124 -3.93 -26.33 -14.26
C SER A 124 -4.24 -24.94 -13.70
N GLY A 125 -5.49 -24.53 -13.89
CA GLY A 125 -6.01 -23.21 -13.53
C GLY A 125 -5.64 -22.89 -12.10
N VAL A 126 -4.58 -22.10 -11.94
CA VAL A 126 -4.40 -21.27 -10.75
C VAL A 126 -5.63 -20.40 -10.77
N GLU A 127 -6.51 -20.56 -9.80
CA GLU A 127 -7.46 -19.49 -9.48
C GLU A 127 -6.57 -18.29 -9.21
N GLU A 128 -6.39 -17.44 -10.22
CA GLU A 128 -5.88 -16.10 -10.01
C GLU A 128 -6.81 -15.54 -8.94
N ASN A 129 -6.29 -15.33 -7.73
CA ASN A 129 -6.91 -14.39 -6.82
C ASN A 129 -6.88 -13.05 -7.56
N THR A 130 -7.89 -12.82 -8.40
CA THR A 130 -8.03 -11.63 -9.24
C THR A 130 -8.11 -10.40 -8.35
N GLU A 131 -8.55 -10.63 -7.12
CA GLU A 131 -8.54 -9.73 -6.00
C GLU A 131 -7.14 -9.60 -5.40
N GLY A 132 -6.35 -8.65 -5.92
CA GLY A 132 -5.05 -8.28 -5.34
C GLY A 132 -5.15 -7.87 -3.86
N ILE A 133 -4.03 -7.91 -3.13
CA ILE A 133 -4.02 -7.71 -1.67
C ILE A 133 -4.38 -6.27 -1.24
N PHE A 134 -4.13 -5.27 -2.09
CA PHE A 134 -4.44 -3.87 -1.82
C PHE A 134 -5.81 -3.52 -2.39
N GLN A 135 -6.80 -3.39 -1.51
CA GLN A 135 -8.20 -3.13 -1.84
C GLN A 135 -8.74 -2.05 -0.89
N PRO A 136 -9.26 -0.93 -1.41
CA PRO A 136 -9.89 0.10 -0.59
C PRO A 136 -11.06 -0.43 0.24
N GLN A 137 -11.85 -1.36 -0.31
CA GLN A 137 -13.01 -1.94 0.35
C GLN A 137 -12.64 -2.83 1.55
N LYS A 138 -11.47 -3.47 1.52
CA LYS A 138 -10.99 -4.35 2.60
C LYS A 138 -10.10 -3.62 3.63
N ARG A 139 -10.13 -2.28 3.63
CA ARG A 139 -9.31 -1.43 4.51
C ARG A 139 -7.80 -1.65 4.40
N THR A 140 -7.30 -2.19 3.27
CA THR A 140 -5.85 -2.35 3.04
C THR A 140 -5.26 -1.18 2.26
N VAL A 141 -6.08 -0.18 1.90
CA VAL A 141 -5.66 1.09 1.28
C VAL A 141 -6.22 2.26 2.09
N ALA A 142 -5.37 3.25 2.34
CA ALA A 142 -5.73 4.54 2.92
C ALA A 142 -5.28 5.69 1.99
N PHE A 143 -6.07 6.76 1.95
CA PHE A 143 -5.78 7.99 1.23
C PHE A 143 -5.38 9.07 2.24
N VAL A 144 -4.25 9.74 2.00
CA VAL A 144 -3.57 10.52 3.04
C VAL A 144 -3.09 11.87 2.49
N CYS A 145 -3.21 12.92 3.30
CA CYS A 145 -2.45 14.16 3.21
C CYS A 145 -1.64 14.32 4.49
N ALA A 146 -0.37 13.90 4.44
CA ALA A 146 0.51 14.01 5.59
C ALA A 146 0.87 15.48 5.92
N LEU A 147 0.80 16.39 4.94
CA LEU A 147 1.10 17.82 5.13
C LEU A 147 0.08 18.48 6.06
N ASP A 148 -1.20 18.21 5.83
CA ASP A 148 -2.31 18.75 6.61
C ASP A 148 -2.73 17.82 7.78
N GLY A 149 -2.08 16.66 7.92
CA GLY A 149 -2.27 15.76 9.05
C GLY A 149 -3.57 14.94 9.02
N TRP A 150 -4.12 14.64 7.84
CA TRP A 150 -5.33 13.83 7.72
C TRP A 150 -5.14 12.63 6.80
N GLY A 151 -5.94 11.59 7.02
CA GLY A 151 -5.99 10.41 6.16
C GLY A 151 -7.20 9.55 6.53
N PHE A 152 -7.71 8.81 5.55
CA PHE A 152 -8.87 7.96 5.74
C PHE A 152 -8.82 6.73 4.82
N PRO A 153 -9.26 5.55 5.29
CA PRO A 153 -9.72 4.48 4.41
C PRO A 153 -11.08 4.85 3.80
N THR A 154 -11.46 4.19 2.70
CA THR A 154 -12.74 4.46 2.01
C THR A 154 -13.95 4.35 2.94
N GLU A 155 -13.96 3.37 3.85
CA GLU A 155 -15.08 3.15 4.76
C GLU A 155 -15.33 4.33 5.70
N ASP A 156 -14.27 4.96 6.21
CA ASP A 156 -14.43 6.08 7.15
C ASP A 156 -15.00 7.31 6.43
N PHE A 157 -14.63 7.51 5.15
CA PHE A 157 -15.26 8.52 4.30
C PHE A 157 -16.73 8.22 4.03
N LEU A 158 -17.09 6.96 3.78
CA LEU A 158 -18.49 6.54 3.60
C LEU A 158 -19.32 6.79 4.85
N ARG A 159 -18.78 6.48 6.04
CA ARG A 159 -19.45 6.76 7.32
C ARG A 159 -19.69 8.26 7.51
N LEU A 160 -18.69 9.09 7.18
CA LEU A 160 -18.84 10.55 7.22
C LEU A 160 -19.94 11.01 6.25
N TRP A 161 -19.97 10.47 5.02
CA TRP A 161 -20.97 10.83 4.03
C TRP A 161 -22.39 10.41 4.45
N ALA A 162 -22.55 9.17 4.92
CA ALA A 162 -23.82 8.64 5.42
C ALA A 162 -24.37 9.46 6.61
N SER A 163 -23.49 9.94 7.49
CA SER A 163 -23.89 10.78 8.62
C SER A 163 -24.52 12.13 8.22
N LYS A 164 -24.31 12.57 6.97
CA LYS A 164 -24.89 13.79 6.42
C LYS A 164 -26.27 13.58 5.79
N GLY A 165 -26.83 12.37 5.85
CA GLY A 165 -28.17 12.06 5.34
C GLY A 165 -28.27 12.08 3.81
N MET A 166 -27.14 11.87 3.11
CA MET A 166 -27.12 11.70 1.66
C MET A 166 -27.20 10.20 1.36
N ASP A 167 -28.39 9.73 0.97
CA ASP A 167 -28.57 8.38 0.47
C ASP A 167 -27.89 8.21 -0.90
N TYR A 168 -27.56 6.96 -1.23
CA TYR A 168 -27.10 6.60 -2.57
C TYR A 168 -28.30 6.67 -3.54
N ASP A 169 -28.42 7.77 -4.28
CA ASP A 169 -29.24 7.83 -5.50
C ASP A 169 -28.58 7.10 -6.68
#